data_AF-A0A3C0GSP2-F1
#
_entry.id   AF-A0A3C0GSP2-F1
#
_cell.length_a   1.000
_cell.length_b   1.000
_cell.length_c   1.000
_cell.angle_alpha   90.00
_cell.angle_beta   90.00
_cell.angle_gamma   90.00
#
_symmetry.space_group_name_H-M   'P 1'
#
loop_
_entity.id
_entity.type
_entity.pdbx_description
1 polymer ?
#
loop_
_entity_poly.entity_id
_entity_poly.type
_entity_poly.pdbx_seq_one_letter_code
_entity_poly.pdbx_strand_id
1 'polypeptide(L)'
;SRCQRLEFKLPPREEALAWLQAQGHSEASAREALDAARGHPGLADEWLREDGLTLRRQVATDLEALVAGRAGAVELAQRWAGDEHAALRLRHAADLALAQATGGGLTDPERLNKLAAWFDAANRTRDLLRTTVRADLAVVELLLAWNKVNERQAKGNRA
;
A
#
# COMPACT_ATOMS: atom_id res chain seq x y z
N SER A 1 8.88 29.85 -11.78
CA SER A 1 7.57 30.27 -12.32
C SER A 1 7.49 30.26 -13.85
N ARG A 2 8.56 29.94 -14.59
CA ARG A 2 8.58 30.00 -16.07
C ARG A 2 7.89 28.82 -16.77
N CYS A 3 7.42 27.81 -16.03
CA CYS A 3 6.71 26.67 -16.61
C CYS A 3 5.20 26.85 -16.45
N GLN A 4 4.45 26.61 -17.53
CA GLN A 4 3.00 26.46 -17.47
C GLN A 4 2.66 25.14 -16.76
N ARG A 5 1.79 25.20 -15.75
CA ARG A 5 1.29 24.01 -15.06
C ARG A 5 0.02 23.53 -15.77
N LEU A 6 0.09 22.35 -16.37
CA LEU A 6 -1.06 21.68 -16.99
C LEU A 6 -1.50 20.53 -16.07
N GLU A 7 -2.78 20.49 -15.71
CA GLU A 7 -3.33 19.43 -14.88
C GLU A 7 -3.89 18.31 -15.77
N PHE A 8 -3.36 17.10 -15.60
CA PHE A 8 -3.87 15.89 -16.24
C PHE A 8 -4.71 15.13 -15.22
N LYS A 9 -6.03 15.21 -15.36
CA LYS A 9 -6.97 14.49 -14.50
C LYS A 9 -7.11 13.04 -14.97
N LEU A 10 -7.35 12.14 -14.02
CA LEU A 10 -7.76 10.78 -14.35
C LEU A 10 -9.12 10.79 -15.06
N PRO A 11 -9.35 9.88 -16.02
CA PRO A 11 -10.65 9.75 -16.66
C PRO A 11 -11.71 9.30 -15.64
N PRO A 12 -13.01 9.56 -15.91
CA PRO A 12 -14.10 9.00 -15.13
C PRO A 12 -14.01 7.48 -14.99
N ARG A 13 -14.51 6.95 -13.88
CA ARG A 13 -14.40 5.53 -13.54
C ARG A 13 -14.94 4.60 -14.63
N GLU A 14 -16.09 4.93 -15.21
CA GLU A 14 -16.72 4.13 -16.27
C GLU A 14 -15.87 4.09 -17.54
N GLU A 15 -15.25 5.22 -17.92
CA GLU A 15 -14.33 5.28 -19.06
C GLU A 15 -13.05 4.48 -18.81
N ALA A 16 -12.50 4.54 -17.60
CA ALA A 16 -11.35 3.74 -17.19
C ALA A 16 -11.65 2.24 -17.25
N LEU A 17 -12.83 1.81 -16.78
CA LEU A 17 -13.26 0.41 -16.84
C LEU A 17 -13.49 -0.06 -18.27
N ALA A 18 -14.13 0.77 -19.11
CA ALA A 18 -14.33 0.47 -20.52
C ALA A 18 -13.00 0.32 -21.24
N TRP A 19 -12.03 1.19 -20.96
CA TRP A 19 -10.68 1.12 -21.51
C TRP A 19 -9.96 -0.17 -21.07
N LEU A 20 -10.02 -0.54 -19.78
CA LEU A 20 -9.44 -1.79 -19.27
C LEU A 20 -10.06 -3.04 -19.91
N GLN A 21 -11.38 -3.06 -20.09
CA GLN A 21 -12.06 -4.16 -20.79
C GLN A 21 -11.64 -4.24 -22.27
N ALA A 22 -11.43 -3.09 -22.92
CA ALA A 22 -10.90 -3.04 -24.28
C ALA A 22 -9.45 -3.54 -24.38
N GLN A 23 -8.68 -3.56 -23.27
CA GLN A 23 -7.37 -4.22 -23.20
C GLN A 23 -7.46 -5.76 -23.08
N GLY A 24 -8.67 -6.32 -22.96
CA GLY A 24 -8.91 -7.76 -22.84
C GLY A 24 -9.10 -8.27 -21.40
N HIS A 25 -9.13 -7.38 -20.40
CA HIS A 25 -9.35 -7.76 -19.01
C HIS A 25 -10.82 -8.05 -18.72
N SER A 26 -11.10 -9.03 -17.87
CA SER A 26 -12.46 -9.28 -17.40
C SER A 26 -12.99 -8.09 -16.59
N GLU A 27 -14.30 -7.85 -16.62
CA GLU A 27 -14.91 -6.76 -15.85
C GLU A 27 -14.58 -6.83 -14.35
N ALA A 28 -14.61 -8.04 -13.77
CA ALA A 28 -14.30 -8.25 -12.36
C ALA A 28 -12.84 -7.88 -12.04
N SER A 29 -11.90 -8.36 -12.85
CA SER A 29 -10.46 -8.07 -12.68
C SER A 29 -10.16 -6.59 -12.92
N ALA A 30 -10.75 -5.98 -13.94
CA ALA A 30 -10.62 -4.55 -14.22
C ALA A 30 -11.09 -3.70 -13.05
N ARG A 31 -12.22 -4.07 -12.42
CA ARG A 31 -12.76 -3.39 -11.26
C ARG A 31 -11.84 -3.51 -10.05
N GLU A 32 -11.42 -4.73 -9.72
CA GLU A 32 -10.49 -4.98 -8.61
C GLU A 32 -9.19 -4.18 -8.79
N ALA A 33 -8.60 -4.23 -9.98
CA ALA A 33 -7.36 -3.53 -10.27
C ALA A 33 -7.51 -2.02 -10.26
N LEU A 34 -8.61 -1.48 -10.82
CA LEU A 34 -8.86 -0.05 -10.85
C LEU A 34 -9.09 0.52 -9.45
N ASP A 35 -9.83 -0.20 -8.61
CA ASP A 35 -10.06 0.18 -7.22
C ASP A 35 -8.72 0.11 -6.43
N ALA A 36 -7.91 -0.94 -6.65
CA ALA A 36 -6.58 -1.06 -6.06
C ALA A 36 -5.61 0.04 -6.53
N ALA A 37 -5.70 0.45 -7.80
CA ALA A 37 -4.90 1.51 -8.42
C ALA A 37 -5.48 2.91 -8.19
N ARG A 38 -6.50 3.04 -7.33
CA ARG A 38 -7.16 4.30 -6.96
C ARG A 38 -7.64 5.12 -8.17
N GLY A 39 -8.21 4.43 -9.14
CA GLY A 39 -8.77 5.02 -10.36
C GLY A 39 -7.76 5.28 -11.47
N HIS A 40 -6.50 4.85 -11.33
CA HIS A 40 -5.48 5.02 -12.37
C HIS A 40 -5.51 3.85 -13.37
N PRO A 41 -6.09 4.01 -14.59
CA PRO A 41 -6.28 2.89 -15.51
C PRO A 41 -4.96 2.28 -16.00
N GLY A 42 -3.95 3.08 -16.33
CA GLY A 42 -2.66 2.55 -16.79
C GLY A 42 -1.93 1.68 -15.75
N LEU A 43 -1.98 2.07 -14.48
CA LEU A 43 -1.40 1.30 -13.38
C LEU A 43 -2.21 0.03 -13.10
N ALA A 44 -3.53 0.10 -13.21
CA ALA A 44 -4.39 -1.07 -13.09
C ALA A 44 -4.07 -2.11 -14.18
N ASP A 45 -3.88 -1.65 -15.42
CA ASP A 45 -3.52 -2.49 -16.56
C ASP A 45 -2.12 -3.10 -16.41
N GLU A 46 -1.13 -2.32 -15.97
CA GLU A 46 0.21 -2.82 -15.62
C GLU A 46 0.14 -3.95 -14.59
N TRP A 47 -0.60 -3.77 -13.49
CA TRP A 47 -0.74 -4.81 -12.46
C TRP A 47 -1.51 -6.05 -12.90
N LEU A 48 -2.47 -5.89 -13.82
CA LEU A 48 -3.19 -7.02 -14.41
C LEU A 48 -2.31 -7.83 -15.36
N ARG A 49 -1.29 -7.21 -15.95
CA ARG A 49 -0.32 -7.87 -16.83
C ARG A 49 0.87 -8.47 -16.09
N GLU A 50 1.32 -7.84 -15.00
CA GLU A 50 2.63 -8.12 -14.38
C GLU A 50 2.52 -8.55 -12.90
N ASP A 51 1.66 -9.54 -12.59
CA ASP A 51 1.49 -10.16 -11.26
C ASP A 51 1.33 -9.17 -10.07
N GLY A 52 1.08 -7.88 -10.33
CA GLY A 52 1.06 -6.84 -9.31
C GLY A 52 -0.04 -7.04 -8.28
N LEU A 53 -1.18 -7.60 -8.68
CA LEU A 53 -2.24 -7.98 -7.75
C LEU A 53 -1.85 -9.18 -6.86
N THR A 54 -1.07 -10.13 -7.38
CA THR A 54 -0.54 -11.24 -6.60
C THR A 54 0.42 -10.71 -5.53
N LEU A 55 1.35 -9.82 -5.92
CA LEU A 55 2.27 -9.18 -4.99
C LEU A 55 1.53 -8.36 -3.93
N ARG A 56 0.50 -7.60 -4.32
CA ARG A 56 -0.37 -6.86 -3.39
C ARG A 56 -1.00 -7.78 -2.34
N ARG A 57 -1.53 -8.94 -2.76
CA ARG A 57 -2.12 -9.93 -1.83
C ARG A 57 -1.07 -10.50 -0.89
N GLN A 58 0.12 -10.80 -1.38
CA GLN A 58 1.24 -11.26 -0.55
C GLN A 58 1.61 -10.22 0.51
N VAL A 59 1.71 -8.94 0.15
CA VAL A 59 1.96 -7.85 1.10
C VAL A 59 0.88 -7.79 2.18
N ALA A 60 -0.40 -7.94 1.81
CA ALA A 60 -1.49 -7.99 2.78
C ALA A 60 -1.33 -9.16 3.76
N THR A 61 -1.05 -10.37 3.24
CA THR A 61 -0.80 -11.57 4.07
C THR A 61 0.40 -11.38 5.01
N ASP A 62 1.49 -10.78 4.54
CA ASP A 62 2.69 -10.53 5.34
C ASP A 62 2.40 -9.54 6.49
N LEU A 63 1.68 -8.45 6.20
CA LEU A 63 1.26 -7.46 7.21
C LEU A 63 0.31 -8.07 8.26
N GLU A 64 -0.59 -8.96 7.86
CA GLU A 64 -1.46 -9.70 8.77
C GLU A 64 -0.68 -10.70 9.62
N ALA A 65 0.27 -11.43 9.02
CA ALA A 65 1.13 -12.37 9.74
C ALA A 65 2.01 -11.66 10.77
N LEU A 66 2.48 -10.46 10.44
CA LEU A 66 3.26 -9.61 11.34
C LEU A 66 2.44 -9.19 12.57
N VAL A 67 1.21 -8.71 12.37
CA VAL A 67 0.31 -8.32 13.48
C VAL A 67 -0.11 -9.54 14.32
N ALA A 68 -0.29 -10.69 13.69
CA ALA A 68 -0.61 -11.94 14.38
C ALA A 68 0.60 -12.58 15.11
N GLY A 69 1.81 -12.00 14.99
CA GLY A 69 3.03 -12.58 15.55
C GLY A 69 3.48 -13.88 14.88
N ARG A 70 2.94 -14.21 13.70
CA ARG A 70 3.29 -15.39 12.91
C ARG A 70 4.55 -15.20 12.05
N ALA A 71 4.97 -13.95 11.86
CA ALA A 71 6.18 -13.59 11.13
C ALA A 71 6.91 -12.44 11.84
N GLY A 72 8.25 -12.45 11.79
CA GLY A 72 9.09 -11.40 12.37
C GLY A 72 9.34 -10.24 11.41
N ALA A 73 9.41 -9.01 11.92
CA ALA A 73 9.68 -7.81 11.11
C ALA A 73 11.01 -7.89 10.34
N VAL A 74 12.06 -8.45 10.97
CA VAL A 74 13.39 -8.60 10.34
C VAL A 74 13.35 -9.58 9.17
N GLU A 75 12.72 -10.74 9.35
CA GLU A 75 12.58 -11.76 8.32
C GLU A 75 11.79 -11.23 7.12
N LEU A 76 10.64 -10.59 7.37
CA LEU A 76 9.82 -10.00 6.31
C LEU A 76 10.56 -8.88 5.57
N ALA A 77 11.30 -8.03 6.28
CA ALA A 77 12.06 -6.97 5.65
C ALA A 77 13.16 -7.50 4.73
N GLN A 78 13.88 -8.54 5.16
CA GLN A 78 14.89 -9.22 4.32
C GLN A 78 14.25 -9.81 3.06
N ARG A 79 13.09 -10.46 3.21
CA ARG A 79 12.33 -11.02 2.08
C ARG A 79 11.86 -9.93 1.12
N TRP A 80 11.31 -8.83 1.64
CA TRP A 80 10.80 -7.72 0.84
C TRP A 80 11.90 -6.98 0.09
N ALA A 81 13.07 -6.85 0.69
CA ALA A 81 14.25 -6.18 0.12
C ALA A 81 15.16 -7.12 -0.68
N GLY A 82 14.84 -8.42 -0.76
CA GLY A 82 15.68 -9.44 -1.37
C GLY A 82 15.59 -9.53 -2.90
N ASP A 83 14.70 -8.75 -3.53
CA ASP A 83 14.48 -8.70 -4.97
C ASP A 83 14.15 -7.27 -5.44
N GLU A 84 13.90 -7.10 -6.73
CA GLU A 84 13.58 -5.83 -7.40
C GLU A 84 12.21 -5.23 -7.01
N HIS A 85 11.33 -6.00 -6.36
CA HIS A 85 9.95 -5.60 -6.08
C HIS A 85 9.80 -4.82 -4.76
N ALA A 86 10.89 -4.56 -4.02
CA ALA A 86 10.84 -3.85 -2.73
C ALA A 86 10.05 -2.54 -2.78
N ALA A 87 10.28 -1.71 -3.79
CA ALA A 87 9.58 -0.44 -3.95
C ALA A 87 8.08 -0.61 -4.25
N LEU A 88 7.73 -1.66 -5.02
CA LEU A 88 6.35 -1.99 -5.34
C LEU A 88 5.61 -2.55 -4.11
N ARG A 89 6.27 -3.41 -3.31
CA ARG A 89 5.73 -3.87 -2.02
C ARG A 89 5.41 -2.70 -1.10
N LEU A 90 6.32 -1.73 -0.96
CA LEU A 90 6.08 -0.52 -0.16
C LEU A 90 4.92 0.34 -0.66
N ARG A 91 4.76 0.47 -1.99
CA ARG A 91 3.59 1.13 -2.58
C ARG A 91 2.29 0.40 -2.18
N HIS A 92 2.24 -0.92 -2.37
CA HIS A 92 1.06 -1.70 -2.00
C HIS A 92 0.76 -1.62 -0.50
N ALA A 93 1.80 -1.65 0.34
CA ALA A 93 1.67 -1.55 1.78
C ALA A 93 1.02 -0.20 2.16
N ALA A 94 1.49 0.91 1.58
CA ALA A 94 0.86 2.22 1.74
C ALA A 94 -0.61 2.22 1.30
N ASP A 95 -0.90 1.73 0.09
CA ASP A 95 -2.28 1.68 -0.43
C ASP A 95 -3.21 0.81 0.44
N LEU A 96 -2.70 -0.24 1.09
CA LEU A 96 -3.45 -1.06 2.05
C LEU A 96 -3.75 -0.30 3.35
N ALA A 97 -2.79 0.46 3.88
CA ALA A 97 -3.03 1.31 5.05
C ALA A 97 -4.11 2.37 4.77
N LEU A 98 -4.09 2.97 3.58
CA LEU A 98 -5.14 3.89 3.13
C LEU A 98 -6.50 3.19 3.02
N ALA A 99 -6.55 2.00 2.41
CA ALA A 99 -7.80 1.23 2.29
C ALA A 99 -8.40 0.87 3.66
N GLN A 100 -7.56 0.53 4.65
CA GLN A 100 -8.02 0.31 6.02
C GLN A 100 -8.59 1.58 6.68
N ALA A 101 -7.97 2.74 6.41
CA ALA A 101 -8.45 4.01 6.93
C ALA A 101 -9.82 4.39 6.33
N THR A 102 -10.03 4.13 5.04
CA THR A 102 -11.32 4.44 4.38
C THR A 102 -12.42 3.41 4.65
N GLY A 103 -12.06 2.14 4.92
CA GLY A 103 -13.02 1.05 5.14
C GLY A 103 -13.58 0.95 6.57
N GLY A 104 -12.86 1.45 7.58
CA GLY A 104 -13.26 1.36 9.00
C GLY A 104 -14.28 2.39 9.48
N GLY A 105 -14.68 3.35 8.62
CA GLY A 105 -15.47 4.52 9.02
C GLY A 105 -14.70 5.45 9.97
N LEU A 106 -15.23 6.65 10.22
CA LEU A 106 -14.61 7.68 11.09
C LEU A 106 -14.65 7.33 12.61
N THR A 107 -14.80 6.05 12.96
CA THR A 107 -15.15 5.62 14.32
C THR A 107 -13.96 5.62 15.29
N ASP A 108 -12.72 5.67 14.80
CA ASP A 108 -11.50 5.76 15.61
C ASP A 108 -10.48 6.77 15.03
N PRO A 109 -10.57 8.06 15.41
CA PRO A 109 -9.65 9.10 14.94
C PRO A 109 -8.18 8.83 15.29
N GLU A 110 -7.90 8.15 16.40
CA GLU A 110 -6.51 7.86 16.79
C GLU A 110 -5.89 6.83 15.83
N ARG A 111 -6.63 5.75 15.55
CA ARG A 111 -6.19 4.75 14.58
C ARG A 111 -6.06 5.34 13.17
N LEU A 112 -6.96 6.23 12.77
CA LEU A 112 -6.85 6.95 11.50
C LEU A 112 -5.56 7.77 11.41
N ASN A 113 -5.20 8.52 12.45
CA ASN A 113 -3.95 9.28 12.48
C ASN A 113 -2.71 8.38 12.42
N LYS A 114 -2.73 7.24 13.11
CA LYS A 114 -1.66 6.24 13.04
C LYS A 114 -1.51 5.63 11.64
N LEU A 115 -2.63 5.31 10.97
CA LEU A 115 -2.64 4.81 9.59
C LEU A 115 -2.11 5.87 8.61
N ALA A 116 -2.49 7.13 8.77
CA ALA A 116 -1.99 8.23 7.94
C ALA A 116 -0.46 8.43 8.12
N ALA A 117 0.01 8.46 9.36
CA ALA A 117 1.45 8.58 9.64
C ALA A 117 2.25 7.40 9.07
N TRP A 118 1.69 6.19 9.13
CA TRP A 118 2.31 4.99 8.57
C TRP A 118 2.28 4.99 7.03
N PHE A 119 1.19 5.45 6.40
CA PHE A 119 1.10 5.66 4.95
C PHE A 119 2.21 6.59 4.45
N ASP A 120 2.44 7.71 5.14
CA ASP A 120 3.52 8.63 4.79
C ASP A 120 4.90 7.98 5.00
N ALA A 121 5.07 7.22 6.09
CA ALA A 121 6.31 6.49 6.35
C ALA A 121 6.62 5.47 5.24
N ALA A 122 5.65 4.69 4.80
CA ALA A 122 5.82 3.71 3.72
C ALA A 122 6.24 4.37 2.40
N ASN A 123 5.63 5.51 2.04
CA ASN A 123 6.03 6.27 0.85
C ASN A 123 7.43 6.88 0.99
N ARG A 124 7.77 7.44 2.16
CA ARG A 124 9.13 7.93 2.43
C ARG A 124 10.17 6.82 2.33
N THR A 125 9.92 5.64 2.92
CA THR A 125 10.81 4.47 2.81
C THR A 125 10.99 4.07 1.36
N ARG A 126 9.92 4.06 0.55
CA ARG A 126 10.02 3.76 -0.89
C ARG A 126 10.92 4.77 -1.62
N ASP A 127 10.78 6.06 -1.32
CA ASP A 127 11.60 7.09 -1.93
C ASP A 127 13.07 7.00 -1.49
N LEU A 128 13.33 6.59 -0.24
CA LEU A 128 14.68 6.29 0.25
C LEU A 128 15.35 5.15 -0.52
N LEU A 129 14.62 4.12 -0.95
CA LEU A 129 15.18 3.01 -1.74
C LEU A 129 15.77 3.46 -3.09
N ARG A 130 15.46 4.68 -3.55
CA ARG A 130 16.07 5.29 -4.76
C ARG A 130 17.44 5.91 -4.49
N THR A 131 17.93 5.81 -3.26
CA THR A 131 19.23 6.32 -2.79
C THR A 131 20.12 5.16 -2.33
N THR A 132 21.31 5.43 -1.79
CA THR A 132 22.29 4.40 -1.39
C THR A 132 22.03 3.78 -0.01
N VAL A 133 20.78 3.71 0.44
CA VAL A 133 20.42 3.18 1.76
C VAL A 133 20.41 1.65 1.78
N ARG A 134 20.62 1.07 2.96
CA ARG A 134 20.34 -0.34 3.23
C ARG A 134 18.83 -0.57 3.29
N ALA A 135 18.28 -1.15 2.22
CA ALA A 135 16.85 -1.34 2.04
C ALA A 135 16.20 -2.18 3.15
N ASP A 136 16.86 -3.26 3.56
CA ASP A 136 16.43 -4.14 4.66
C ASP A 136 16.15 -3.35 5.94
N LEU A 137 17.11 -2.52 6.39
CA LEU A 137 16.98 -1.75 7.63
C LEU A 137 15.83 -0.73 7.56
N ALA A 138 15.69 -0.03 6.43
CA ALA A 138 14.62 0.93 6.24
C ALA A 138 13.23 0.27 6.24
N VAL A 139 13.13 -0.97 5.71
CA VAL A 139 11.89 -1.75 5.73
C VAL A 139 11.62 -2.33 7.13
N VAL A 140 12.64 -2.76 7.88
CA VAL A 140 12.47 -3.24 9.28
C VAL A 140 11.81 -2.16 10.14
N GLU A 141 12.33 -0.93 10.09
CA GLU A 141 11.79 0.18 10.88
C GLU A 141 10.31 0.43 10.57
N LEU A 142 9.94 0.40 9.29
CA LEU A 142 8.57 0.56 8.84
C LEU A 142 7.65 -0.57 9.33
N LEU A 143 8.11 -1.82 9.24
CA LEU A 143 7.33 -2.99 9.67
C LEU A 143 7.15 -2.99 11.21
N LEU A 144 8.16 -2.60 11.98
CA LEU A 144 7.99 -2.43 13.44
C LEU A 144 6.95 -1.35 13.78
N ALA A 145 6.91 -0.26 13.01
CA ALA A 145 5.89 0.77 13.17
C ALA A 145 4.48 0.26 12.86
N TRP A 146 4.32 -0.72 11.95
CA TRP A 146 3.01 -1.30 11.63
C TRP A 146 2.37 -2.02 12.82
N ASN A 147 3.17 -2.72 13.64
CA ASN A 147 2.65 -3.34 14.87
C ASN A 147 2.10 -2.28 15.83
N LYS A 148 2.79 -1.15 16.00
CA LYS A 148 2.33 -0.04 16.86
C LYS A 148 1.02 0.59 16.38
N VAL A 149 0.75 0.59 15.07
CA VAL A 149 -0.53 1.03 14.50
C VAL A 149 -1.67 0.10 14.92
N ASN A 150 -1.39 -1.20 15.07
CA ASN A 150 -2.38 -2.24 15.32
C ASN A 150 -2.43 -2.75 16.77
N GLU A 151 -1.54 -2.26 17.64
CA GLU A 151 -1.63 -2.48 19.09
C GLU A 151 -2.96 -1.94 19.61
N ARG A 152 -3.77 -2.83 20.19
CA ARG A 152 -4.98 -2.41 20.93
C ARG A 152 -4.52 -1.68 22.18
N GLN A 153 -4.87 -0.40 22.32
CA GLN A 153 -4.73 0.27 23.61
C GLN A 153 -5.49 -0.54 24.65
N ALA A 154 -4.79 -1.07 25.64
CA ALA A 154 -5.43 -1.60 26.84
C ALA A 154 -6.20 -0.43 27.46
N LYS A 155 -7.55 -0.52 27.49
CA LYS A 155 -8.36 0.39 28.28
C LYS A 155 -7.83 0.30 29.71
N GLY A 156 -7.18 1.37 30.17
CA GLY A 156 -6.71 1.48 31.54
C GLY A 156 -7.90 1.25 32.46
N ASN A 157 -7.84 0.19 33.27
CA ASN A 157 -8.71 0.05 34.43
C ASN A 157 -8.47 1.28 35.30
N ARG A 158 -9.42 2.23 35.28
CA ARG A 158 -9.56 3.18 36.38
C ARG A 158 -10.11 2.37 37.56
N ALA A 159 -9.20 2.00 38.45
CA ALA A 159 -9.52 1.64 39.83
C ALA A 159 -9.94 2.90 40.60
#